data_AF-A0A6C8Y1K9-F1
#
_entry.id   AF-A0A6C8Y1K9-F1
#
_cell.length_a   1.000
_cell.length_b   1.000
_cell.length_c   1.000
_cell.angle_alpha   90.00
_cell.angle_beta   90.00
_cell.angle_gamma   90.00
#
_symmetry.space_group_name_H-M   'P 1'
#
loop_
_entity.id
_entity.type
_entity.pdbx_description
1 polymer ?
#
loop_
_entity_poly.entity_id
_entity_poly.type
_entity_poly.pdbx_seq_one_letter_code
_entity_poly.pdbx_strand_id
1 'polypeptide(L)'
;MRTSKTKPLVVSAGGNQVIFCIPQPRMTLGQYAQMTGQKEAAVRQQADAGKFILAKGKYGKYREINMVAEFLKEYEAAQKALRETA
;
A
#
# COMPACT_ATOMS: atom_id res chain seq x y z
N MET A 1 -22.79 -13.23 -3.38
CA MET A 1 -21.80 -12.23 -2.91
C MET A 1 -21.56 -11.22 -4.01
N ARG A 2 -21.71 -9.92 -3.75
CA ARG A 2 -21.52 -8.85 -4.74
C ARG A 2 -20.06 -8.39 -4.68
N THR A 3 -19.23 -8.83 -5.62
CA THR A 3 -17.82 -8.39 -5.69
C THR A 3 -17.78 -6.96 -6.21
N SER A 4 -17.34 -6.03 -5.36
CA SER A 4 -17.09 -4.63 -5.75
C SER A 4 -16.00 -4.62 -6.83
N LYS A 5 -16.37 -4.30 -8.08
CA LYS A 5 -15.42 -4.10 -9.19
C LYS A 5 -14.70 -2.76 -9.00
N THR A 6 -13.73 -2.72 -8.10
CA THR A 6 -12.84 -1.57 -7.95
C THR A 6 -11.93 -1.53 -9.18
N LYS A 7 -12.13 -0.55 -10.07
CA LYS A 7 -11.34 -0.43 -11.31
C LYS A 7 -9.89 -0.06 -10.95
N PRO A 8 -8.87 -0.78 -11.49
CA PRO A 8 -7.48 -0.41 -11.26
C PRO A 8 -7.17 0.95 -11.89
N LEU A 9 -6.43 1.79 -11.16
CA LEU A 9 -5.97 3.09 -11.63
C LEU A 9 -4.63 2.91 -12.36
N VAL A 10 -4.57 3.34 -13.62
CA VAL A 10 -3.37 3.31 -14.45
C VAL A 10 -2.86 4.75 -14.59
N VAL A 11 -1.60 5.01 -14.23
CA VAL A 11 -0.97 6.33 -14.37
C VAL A 11 0.21 6.21 -15.35
N SER A 12 0.37 7.22 -16.22
CA SER A 12 1.41 7.29 -17.25
C SER A 12 2.45 8.35 -16.92
N ALA A 13 3.72 7.97 -16.88
CA ALA A 13 4.88 8.86 -16.91
C ALA A 13 5.64 8.63 -18.22
N GLY A 14 5.84 9.69 -19.01
CA GLY A 14 6.40 9.61 -20.37
C GLY A 14 7.87 9.16 -20.43
N GLY A 15 8.24 8.52 -21.54
CA GLY A 15 9.61 8.22 -21.96
C GLY A 15 9.94 6.73 -22.02
N ASN A 16 9.51 5.97 -21.02
CA ASN A 16 9.38 4.51 -21.03
C ASN A 16 8.44 4.23 -19.88
N GLN A 17 7.16 4.11 -20.19
CA GLN A 17 6.11 4.17 -19.18
C GLN A 17 6.12 2.89 -18.34
N VAL A 18 6.89 2.88 -17.26
CA VAL A 18 6.81 1.83 -16.25
C VAL A 18 5.45 1.97 -15.58
N ILE A 19 4.52 1.09 -15.96
CA ILE A 19 3.19 1.04 -15.37
C ILE A 19 3.28 0.18 -14.12
N PHE A 20 3.19 0.80 -12.95
CA PHE A 20 3.08 0.07 -11.69
C PHE A 20 1.62 -0.32 -11.44
N CYS A 21 1.34 -1.63 -11.50
CA CYS A 21 0.05 -2.17 -11.09
C CYS A 21 0.10 -2.47 -9.59
N ILE A 22 -0.72 -1.78 -8.80
CA ILE A 22 -0.91 -2.05 -7.37
C ILE A 22 -2.26 -2.76 -7.23
N PRO A 23 -2.30 -4.11 -7.13
CA PRO A 23 -3.55 -4.88 -7.21
C PRO A 23 -4.53 -4.54 -6.09
N GLN A 24 -4.00 -4.13 -4.93
CA GLN A 24 -4.78 -3.75 -3.76
C GLN A 24 -4.29 -2.38 -3.27
N PRO A 25 -4.80 -1.27 -3.84
CA PRO A 25 -4.36 0.08 -3.46
C PRO A 25 -4.72 0.43 -2.01
N ARG A 26 -5.71 -0.29 -1.45
CA ARG A 26 -6.04 -0.29 -0.03
C ARG A 26 -6.14 -1.73 0.44
N MET A 27 -5.60 -1.99 1.63
CA MET A 27 -5.57 -3.31 2.22
C MET A 27 -5.96 -3.22 3.69
N THR A 28 -6.92 -4.02 4.13
CA THR A 28 -7.24 -4.12 5.56
C THR A 28 -6.10 -4.80 6.32
N LEU A 29 -5.98 -4.54 7.62
CA LEU A 29 -4.97 -5.22 8.46
C LEU A 29 -5.12 -6.76 8.43
N GLY A 30 -6.36 -7.27 8.34
CA GLY A 30 -6.64 -8.70 8.21
C GLY A 30 -6.17 -9.29 6.89
N GLN A 31 -6.41 -8.61 5.77
CA GLN A 31 -5.89 -9.04 4.46
C GLN A 31 -4.36 -9.02 4.43
N TYR A 32 -3.73 -7.98 5.00
CA TYR A 32 -2.29 -7.90 5.12
C TYR A 32 -1.71 -9.03 5.98
N ALA A 33 -2.36 -9.34 7.11
CA ALA A 33 -1.99 -10.45 7.97
C ALA A 33 -2.04 -11.79 7.24
N GLN A 34 -3.11 -12.06 6.48
CA GLN A 34 -3.24 -13.26 5.67
C GLN A 34 -2.16 -13.36 4.59
N MET A 35 -1.91 -12.27 3.85
CA MET A 35 -0.90 -12.26 2.79
C MET A 35 0.52 -12.44 3.30
N THR A 36 0.83 -11.95 4.51
CA THR A 36 2.17 -12.02 5.09
C THR A 36 2.36 -13.18 6.07
N GLY A 37 1.34 -14.02 6.27
CA GLY A 37 1.37 -15.12 7.24
C GLY A 37 1.46 -14.67 8.70
N GLN A 38 1.17 -13.39 8.99
CA GLN A 38 1.23 -12.82 10.34
C GLN A 38 -0.09 -12.99 11.07
N LYS A 39 -0.03 -13.02 12.41
CA LYS A 39 -1.24 -12.90 13.22
C LYS A 39 -1.79 -11.48 13.11
N GLU A 40 -3.09 -11.32 12.94
CA GLU A 40 -3.73 -10.01 12.83
C GLU A 40 -3.43 -9.10 14.03
N ALA A 41 -3.31 -9.67 15.24
CA ALA A 41 -2.92 -8.93 16.45
C ALA A 41 -1.53 -8.28 16.32
N ALA A 42 -0.56 -8.96 15.70
CA ALA A 42 0.78 -8.41 15.47
C ALA A 42 0.74 -7.27 14.44
N VAL A 43 -0.05 -7.44 13.37
CA VAL A 43 -0.25 -6.40 12.35
C VAL A 43 -0.96 -5.18 12.94
N ARG A 44 -1.92 -5.37 13.85
CA ARG A 44 -2.57 -4.28 14.60
C ARG A 44 -1.56 -3.51 15.46
N GLN A 45 -0.70 -4.21 16.20
CA GLN A 45 0.37 -3.56 16.98
C GLN A 45 1.33 -2.78 16.08
N GLN A 46 1.68 -3.28 14.89
CA GLN A 46 2.51 -2.56 13.93
C GLN A 46 1.81 -1.28 13.42
N ALA A 47 0.51 -1.35 13.16
CA ALA A 47 -0.29 -0.19 12.78
C ALA A 47 -0.37 0.85 13.90
N ASP A 48 -0.57 0.41 15.15
CA ASP A 48 -0.57 1.28 16.34
C ASP A 48 0.80 1.92 16.58
N ALA A 49 1.89 1.21 16.27
CA ALA A 49 3.25 1.73 16.31
C ALA A 49 3.59 2.66 15.12
N GLY A 50 2.63 2.95 14.23
CA GLY A 50 2.84 3.84 13.09
C GLY A 50 3.71 3.27 11.98
N LYS A 51 3.89 1.94 11.91
CA LYS A 51 4.69 1.29 10.85
C LYS A 51 4.04 1.35 9.48
N PHE A 52 2.75 1.66 9.40
CA PHE A 52 2.00 1.77 8.15
C PHE A 52 1.42 3.17 7.98
N ILE A 53 1.47 3.69 6.76
CA ILE A 53 0.70 4.83 6.32
C ILE A 53 -0.75 4.37 6.17
N LEU A 54 -1.58 4.73 7.14
CA LEU A 54 -2.99 4.38 7.14
C LEU A 54 -3.78 5.31 6.21
N ALA A 55 -4.69 4.74 5.40
CA ALA A 55 -5.56 5.52 4.53
C ALA A 55 -6.62 6.27 5.36
N LYS A 56 -6.77 7.58 5.13
CA LYS A 56 -7.93 8.34 5.66
C LYS A 56 -9.16 8.02 4.82
N GLY A 57 -10.13 7.28 5.37
CA GLY A 57 -11.29 6.76 4.63
C GLY A 57 -12.61 6.79 5.41
N LYS A 58 -13.68 7.16 4.70
CA LYS A 58 -15.01 7.60 5.19
C LYS A 58 -16.02 6.49 5.55
N TYR A 59 -15.57 5.26 5.76
CA TYR A 59 -16.45 4.16 6.20
C TYR A 59 -15.97 3.67 7.55
N GLY A 60 -16.56 4.23 8.60
CA GLY A 60 -16.23 3.95 9.98
C GLY A 60 -16.22 2.45 10.26
N LYS A 61 -15.02 1.90 10.46
CA LYS A 61 -14.65 0.84 11.44
C LYS A 61 -13.37 0.09 11.08
N TYR A 62 -12.86 0.17 9.84
CA TYR A 62 -11.68 -0.60 9.43
C TYR A 62 -10.45 0.28 9.21
N ARG A 63 -9.36 -0.04 9.93
CA ARG A 63 -8.02 0.51 9.64
C ARG A 63 -7.49 -0.16 8.38
N GLU A 64 -7.18 0.67 7.38
CA GLU A 64 -6.66 0.22 6.08
C GLU A 64 -5.27 0.80 5.87
N ILE A 65 -4.37 -0.03 5.35
CA ILE A 65 -3.04 0.36 4.89
C ILE A 65 -3.18 0.99 3.51
N ASN A 66 -2.57 2.15 3.33
CA ASN A 66 -2.45 2.82 2.04
C ASN A 66 -1.25 2.24 1.27
N MET A 67 -1.49 1.12 0.58
CA MET A 67 -0.43 0.40 -0.15
C MET A 67 0.22 1.25 -1.25
N VAL A 68 -0.50 2.23 -1.79
CA VAL A 68 0.06 3.18 -2.77
C VAL A 68 1.06 4.11 -2.11
N ALA A 69 0.73 4.66 -0.94
CA ALA A 69 1.65 5.54 -0.22
C ALA A 69 2.89 4.78 0.29
N GLU A 70 2.72 3.53 0.75
CA GLU A 70 3.84 2.66 1.10
C GLU A 70 4.78 2.43 -0.09
N PHE A 71 4.21 2.08 -1.25
CA PHE A 71 4.98 1.88 -2.48
C PHE A 71 5.76 3.14 -2.88
N LEU A 72 5.11 4.31 -2.89
CA LEU A 72 5.75 5.56 -3.28
C LEU A 72 6.89 5.95 -2.33
N LYS A 73 6.71 5.74 -1.02
CA LYS A 73 7.75 5.99 -0.01
C LYS A 73 9.01 5.15 -0.28
N GLU A 74 8.85 3.85 -0.49
CA GLU A 74 9.97 2.95 -0.78
C GLU A 74 10.60 3.27 -2.14
N TYR A 75 9.79 3.61 -3.13
CA TYR A 75 10.26 4.01 -4.46
C TYR A 75 11.11 5.28 -4.43
N GLU A 76 10.68 6.32 -3.72
CA GLU A 76 11.45 7.55 -3.55
C GLU A 76 12.77 7.30 -2.81
N ALA A 77 12.74 6.48 -1.76
CA ALA A 77 13.95 6.09 -1.04
C ALA A 77 14.94 5.35 -1.95
N ALA A 78 14.46 4.40 -2.75
CA ALA A 78 15.27 3.67 -3.72
C ALA A 78 15.85 4.59 -4.82
N GLN A 79 15.04 5.50 -5.35
CA GLN A 79 15.53 6.50 -6.32
C GLN A 79 16.61 7.40 -5.72
N LYS A 80 16.45 7.85 -4.46
CA LYS A 80 17.43 8.67 -3.78
C LYS A 80 18.76 7.93 -3.61
N ALA A 81 18.70 6.68 -3.14
CA ALA A 81 19.87 5.83 -2.99
C ALA A 81 20.63 5.66 -4.31
N LEU A 82 19.92 5.40 -5.42
CA LEU A 82 20.53 5.28 -6.75
C LEU A 82 21.26 6.55 -7.19
N ARG A 83 20.71 7.73 -6.89
CA ARG A 83 21.35 9.03 -7.21
C ARG A 83 22.57 9.32 -6.34
N GLU A 84 22.62 8.82 -5.11
CA GLU A 84 23.77 9.02 -4.21
C GLU A 84 24.94 8.07 -4.53
N THR A 85 24.66 6.93 -5.19
CA THR A 85 25.67 5.95 -5.62
C THR A 85 26.21 6.16 -7.04
N ALA A 86 25.63 7.09 -7.81
CA ALA A 86 26.03 7.42 -9.19
C ALA A 86 26.93 8.66 -9.22
#